data_AF-A0A060ZCR9-F1
#
_entry.id   AF-A0A060ZCR9-F1
#
_cell.length_a   1.000
_cell.length_b   1.000
_cell.length_c   1.000
_cell.angle_alpha   90.00
_cell.angle_beta   90.00
_cell.angle_gamma   90.00
#
_symmetry.space_group_name_H-M   'P 1'
#
loop_
_entity.id
_entity.type
_entity.pdbx_description
1 polymer ?
#
loop_
_entity_poly.entity_id
_entity_poly.type
_entity_poly.pdbx_seq_one_letter_code
_entity_poly.pdbx_strand_id
1 'polypeptide(L)'
;MPTEFVHALAALCRDNSSNCMRGWQSCTLPHPEGRPPYPVVVSVDGTEVTLGSAEIRLLARDGRWLIAPNLVLHYVAAHGYLPPGEFIEAVMARRAIPERPSERPWF
;
A
#
# COMPACT_ATOMS: atom_id res chain seq x y z
N MET A 1 6.95 -1.50 -13.74
CA MET A 1 7.01 -0.21 -13.02
C MET A 1 8.45 0.07 -12.60
N PRO A 2 8.90 1.33 -12.54
CA PRO A 2 10.26 1.66 -12.07
C PRO A 2 10.50 1.22 -10.62
N THR A 3 11.71 0.73 -10.32
CA THR A 3 12.09 0.26 -8.97
C THR A 3 11.88 1.32 -7.89
N GLU A 4 12.22 2.57 -8.19
CA GLU A 4 12.05 3.70 -7.27
C GLU A 4 10.59 3.90 -6.83
N PHE A 5 9.64 3.70 -7.75
CA PHE A 5 8.22 3.80 -7.42
C PHE A 5 7.78 2.66 -6.50
N VAL A 6 8.21 1.43 -6.79
CA VAL A 6 7.90 0.27 -5.94
C VAL A 6 8.46 0.47 -4.54
N HIS A 7 9.70 0.94 -4.44
CA HIS A 7 10.34 1.23 -3.16
C HIS A 7 9.64 2.35 -2.39
N ALA A 8 9.26 3.44 -3.06
CA ALA A 8 8.51 4.53 -2.45
C ALA A 8 7.12 4.06 -1.96
N LEU A 9 6.41 3.28 -2.76
CA LEU A 9 5.13 2.70 -2.38
C LEU A 9 5.27 1.74 -1.19
N ALA A 10 6.32 0.91 -1.19
CA ALA A 10 6.61 -0.01 -0.09
C ALA A 10 6.86 0.72 1.23
N ALA A 11 7.65 1.79 1.21
CA ALA A 11 7.85 2.66 2.38
C ALA A 11 6.53 3.27 2.86
N LEU A 12 5.65 3.72 1.97
CA LEU A 12 4.33 4.24 2.35
C LEU A 12 3.41 3.16 2.94
N CYS A 13 3.45 1.93 2.43
CA CYS A 13 2.71 0.83 3.04
C CYS A 13 3.21 0.50 4.46
N ARG A 14 4.52 0.63 4.71
CA ARG A 14 5.10 0.46 6.05
C ARG A 14 4.70 1.60 7.01
N ASP A 15 4.87 2.84 6.55
CA ASP A 15 4.88 4.01 7.44
C ASP A 15 3.52 4.74 7.49
N ASN A 16 2.62 4.51 6.52
CA ASN A 16 1.40 5.30 6.33
C ASN A 16 0.15 4.46 6.05
N SER A 17 0.16 3.17 6.37
CA SER A 17 -1.06 2.36 6.37
C SER A 17 -2.07 2.91 7.39
N SER A 18 -3.32 3.04 6.98
CA SER A 18 -4.45 3.57 7.77
C SER A 18 -5.63 2.59 7.72
N ASN A 19 -6.62 2.79 8.60
CA ASN A 19 -7.88 2.03 8.58
C ASN A 19 -7.66 0.50 8.62
N CYS A 20 -6.74 0.07 9.49
CA CYS A 20 -6.39 -1.32 9.65
C CYS A 20 -7.61 -2.15 10.08
N MET A 21 -7.90 -3.21 9.35
CA MET A 21 -8.97 -4.18 9.64
C MET A 21 -8.41 -5.49 10.18
N ARG A 22 -9.26 -6.29 10.82
CA ARG A 22 -8.88 -7.59 11.42
C ARG A 22 -8.61 -8.72 10.40
N GLY A 23 -8.94 -8.51 9.13
CA GLY A 23 -8.77 -9.49 8.05
C GLY A 23 -7.80 -9.00 6.99
N TRP A 24 -7.38 -9.91 6.11
CA TRP A 24 -6.51 -9.60 4.97
C TRP A 24 -7.20 -9.96 3.67
N GLN A 25 -7.18 -9.03 2.72
CA GLN A 25 -7.58 -9.32 1.35
C GLN A 25 -6.47 -10.12 0.66
N SER A 26 -6.82 -11.27 0.10
CA SER A 26 -5.88 -12.10 -0.69
C SER A 26 -5.83 -11.64 -2.14
N CYS A 27 -4.69 -11.83 -2.81
CA CYS A 27 -4.66 -11.75 -4.27
C CYS A 27 -5.48 -12.89 -4.90
N THR A 28 -6.25 -12.57 -5.94
CA THR A 28 -7.08 -13.51 -6.71
C THR A 28 -6.62 -13.69 -8.16
N LEU A 29 -5.55 -13.00 -8.57
CA LEU A 29 -5.00 -13.11 -9.93
C LEU A 29 -4.07 -14.32 -10.06
N PRO A 30 -3.85 -14.83 -11.28
CA PRO A 30 -2.89 -15.92 -11.51
C PRO A 30 -1.45 -15.50 -11.20
N HIS A 31 -0.69 -16.44 -10.60
CA HIS A 31 0.74 -16.30 -10.33
C HIS A 31 1.52 -17.41 -11.05
N PRO A 32 2.60 -17.09 -11.78
CA PRO A 32 3.42 -18.11 -12.46
C PRO A 32 3.99 -19.16 -11.50
N GLU A 33 4.33 -18.75 -10.28
CA GLU A 33 4.96 -19.59 -9.25
C GLU A 33 3.95 -20.24 -8.28
N GLY A 34 2.65 -20.11 -8.57
CA GLY A 34 1.58 -20.55 -7.68
C GLY A 34 1.12 -19.47 -6.69
N ARG A 35 0.06 -19.77 -5.95
CA ARG A 35 -0.63 -18.79 -5.09
C ARG A 35 0.32 -18.25 -4.01
N PRO A 36 0.39 -16.93 -3.78
CA PRO A 36 1.22 -16.37 -2.73
C PRO A 36 0.71 -16.79 -1.35
N PRO A 37 1.57 -16.74 -0.32
CA PRO A 37 1.16 -16.93 1.07
C PRO A 37 0.00 -16.03 1.47
N TYR A 38 -0.80 -16.50 2.43
CA TYR A 38 -1.87 -15.73 3.04
C TYR A 38 -1.54 -15.46 4.52
N PRO A 39 -1.41 -14.19 4.94
CA PRO A 39 -1.45 -12.97 4.12
C PRO A 39 -0.18 -12.77 3.28
N VAL A 40 -0.22 -11.84 2.32
CA VAL A 40 0.98 -11.43 1.58
C VAL A 40 1.86 -10.60 2.50
N VAL A 41 3.11 -11.00 2.68
CA VAL A 41 4.11 -10.29 3.48
C VAL A 41 5.26 -9.87 2.58
N VAL A 42 5.73 -8.63 2.72
CA VAL A 42 6.89 -8.09 2.00
C VAL A 42 7.91 -7.53 2.99
N SER A 43 9.20 -7.66 2.69
CA SER A 43 10.27 -7.04 3.49
C SER A 43 10.63 -5.67 2.90
N VAL A 44 10.59 -4.63 3.73
CA VAL A 44 10.90 -3.24 3.36
C VAL A 44 11.93 -2.70 4.35
N ASP A 45 13.17 -2.52 3.90
CA ASP A 45 14.31 -2.09 4.72
C ASP A 45 14.47 -2.91 6.02
N GLY A 46 14.31 -4.24 5.92
CA GLY A 46 14.41 -5.15 7.06
C GLY A 46 13.18 -5.21 7.96
N THR A 47 12.10 -4.48 7.64
CA THR A 47 10.81 -4.56 8.34
C THR A 47 9.81 -5.38 7.53
N GLU A 48 9.15 -6.34 8.17
CA GLU A 48 8.05 -7.07 7.52
C GLU A 48 6.77 -6.22 7.51
N VAL A 49 6.15 -6.10 6.34
CA VAL A 49 4.90 -5.37 6.12
C VAL A 49 3.85 -6.36 5.61
N THR A 50 2.78 -6.51 6.37
CA THR A 50 1.64 -7.35 5.99
C THR A 50 0.66 -6.56 5.13
N LEU A 51 0.38 -7.08 3.93
CA LEU A 51 -0.51 -6.45 2.96
C LEU A 51 -1.92 -7.06 3.00
N GLY A 52 -2.91 -6.26 2.63
CA GLY A 52 -4.32 -6.66 2.52
C GLY A 52 -5.20 -6.28 3.70
N SER A 53 -4.65 -5.75 4.79
CA SER A 53 -5.42 -5.36 5.99
C SER A 53 -5.59 -3.86 6.17
N ALA A 54 -5.06 -3.02 5.30
CA ALA A 54 -5.11 -1.57 5.47
C ALA A 54 -5.24 -0.87 4.13
N GLU A 55 -5.38 0.46 4.18
CA GLU A 55 -5.31 1.33 3.02
C GLU A 55 -4.17 2.35 3.17
N ILE A 56 -3.67 2.85 2.05
CA ILE A 56 -2.82 4.04 2.01
C ILE A 56 -3.64 5.19 1.44
N ARG A 57 -3.37 6.40 1.96
CA ARG A 57 -4.07 7.62 1.60
C ARG A 57 -3.06 8.65 1.14
N LEU A 58 -3.29 9.22 -0.04
CA LEU A 58 -2.42 10.20 -0.67
C LEU A 58 -3.21 11.44 -1.07
N LEU A 59 -2.52 12.57 -1.17
CA LEU A 59 -3.08 13.80 -1.71
C LEU A 59 -2.60 14.03 -3.14
N ALA A 60 -3.54 14.12 -4.08
CA ALA A 60 -3.28 14.59 -5.44
C ALA A 60 -2.94 16.09 -5.44
N ARG A 61 -2.33 16.60 -6.51
CA ARG A 61 -1.96 18.02 -6.63
C ARG A 61 -3.16 18.97 -6.56
N ASP A 62 -4.32 18.52 -7.00
CA ASP A 62 -5.57 19.27 -6.97
C ASP A 62 -6.33 19.13 -5.64
N GLY A 63 -5.74 18.47 -4.64
CA GLY A 63 -6.33 18.28 -3.32
C GLY A 63 -7.27 17.08 -3.21
N ARG A 64 -7.50 16.31 -4.28
CA ARG A 64 -8.27 15.06 -4.17
C ARG A 64 -7.54 14.02 -3.33
N TRP A 65 -8.32 13.26 -2.56
CA TRP A 65 -7.81 12.10 -1.83
C TRP A 65 -7.75 10.90 -2.77
N LEU A 66 -6.58 10.26 -2.82
CA LEU A 66 -6.36 9.01 -3.52
C LEU A 66 -6.19 7.93 -2.47
N ILE A 67 -7.11 6.96 -2.44
CA ILE A 67 -7.12 5.90 -1.42
C ILE A 67 -7.04 4.55 -2.15
N ALA A 68 -6.12 3.71 -1.70
CA ALA A 68 -5.95 2.36 -2.23
C ALA A 68 -5.65 1.37 -1.10
N PRO A 69 -6.08 0.10 -1.17
CA PRO A 69 -5.62 -0.93 -0.25
C PRO A 69 -4.09 -1.01 -0.28
N ASN A 70 -3.43 -1.26 0.84
CA ASN A 70 -1.98 -1.46 0.87
C ASN A 70 -1.54 -2.68 0.03
N LEU A 71 -2.47 -3.60 -0.28
CA LEU A 71 -2.28 -4.69 -1.25
C LEU A 71 -1.97 -4.20 -2.67
N VAL A 72 -2.21 -2.93 -3.01
CA VAL A 72 -1.83 -2.35 -4.31
C VAL A 72 -0.34 -2.54 -4.61
N LEU A 73 0.52 -2.56 -3.58
CA LEU A 73 1.94 -2.86 -3.72
C LEU A 73 2.19 -4.25 -4.35
N HIS A 74 1.44 -5.27 -3.91
CA HIS A 74 1.52 -6.60 -4.49
C HIS A 74 1.10 -6.60 -5.96
N TYR A 75 0.02 -5.90 -6.31
CA TYR A 75 -0.43 -5.82 -7.70
C TYR A 75 0.59 -5.13 -8.61
N VAL A 76 1.24 -4.07 -8.12
CA VAL A 76 2.31 -3.39 -8.86
C VAL A 76 3.52 -4.31 -9.06
N ALA A 77 4.00 -4.93 -7.97
CA ALA A 77 5.25 -5.69 -7.98
C ALA A 77 5.11 -7.05 -8.66
N ALA A 78 4.03 -7.79 -8.37
CA ALA A 78 3.85 -9.17 -8.85
C ALA A 78 3.07 -9.26 -10.16
N HIS A 79 2.20 -8.29 -10.45
CA HIS A 79 1.32 -8.34 -11.63
C HIS A 79 1.52 -7.19 -12.61
N GLY A 80 2.50 -6.32 -12.38
CA GLY A 80 2.81 -5.21 -13.27
C GLY A 80 1.66 -4.21 -13.42
N TYR A 81 0.74 -4.16 -12.45
CA TYR A 81 -0.33 -3.17 -12.44
C TYR A 81 0.27 -1.76 -12.58
N LEU A 82 -0.27 -1.00 -13.52
CA LEU A 82 0.08 0.40 -13.75
C LEU A 82 -0.97 1.28 -13.05
N PRO A 83 -0.64 1.91 -11.91
CA PRO A 83 -1.58 2.80 -11.24
C PRO A 83 -1.87 4.07 -12.07
N PRO A 84 -2.96 4.80 -11.77
CA PRO A 84 -3.21 6.10 -12.36
C PRO A 84 -2.02 7.07 -12.17
N GLY A 85 -1.76 7.93 -13.15
CA GLY A 85 -0.61 8.84 -13.12
C GLY A 85 -0.57 9.77 -11.89
N GLU A 86 -1.73 10.26 -11.44
CA GLU A 86 -1.86 11.07 -10.22
C GLU A 86 -1.47 10.31 -8.95
N PHE A 87 -1.74 9.00 -8.91
CA PHE A 87 -1.32 8.13 -7.81
C PHE A 87 0.19 7.94 -7.82
N ILE A 88 0.75 7.65 -9.00
CA ILE A 88 2.21 7.51 -9.17
C ILE A 88 2.91 8.79 -8.70
N GLU A 89 2.45 9.94 -9.18
CA GLU A 89 3.04 11.23 -8.83
C GLU A 89 2.90 11.55 -7.34
N ALA A 90 1.77 11.22 -6.70
CA ALA A 90 1.58 11.43 -5.27
C ALA A 90 2.45 10.52 -4.40
N VAL A 91 2.65 9.26 -4.79
CA VAL A 91 3.61 8.35 -4.13
C VAL A 91 5.03 8.89 -4.25
N MET A 92 5.45 9.27 -5.46
CA MET A 92 6.81 9.76 -5.69
C MET A 92 7.09 11.06 -4.94
N ALA A 93 6.10 11.94 -4.81
CA ALA A 93 6.20 13.16 -4.02
C ALA A 93 6.00 12.95 -2.51
N ARG A 94 5.77 11.72 -2.04
CA ARG A 94 5.54 11.36 -0.63
C ARG A 94 4.43 12.17 0.04
N ARG A 95 3.36 12.48 -0.70
CA ARG A 95 2.20 13.24 -0.17
C ARG A 95 1.22 12.32 0.54
N ALA A 96 1.72 11.55 1.49
CA ALA A 96 0.92 10.67 2.32
C ALA A 96 0.09 11.48 3.32
N ILE A 97 -1.14 11.03 3.53
CA ILE A 97 -2.02 11.54 4.57
C ILE A 97 -1.90 10.57 5.74
N PRO A 98 -1.29 10.97 6.87
CA PRO A 98 -1.10 10.07 8.00
C PRO A 98 -2.45 9.75 8.65
N GLU A 99 -2.53 8.56 9.25
CA GLU A 99 -3.63 8.26 10.18
C GLU A 99 -3.59 9.25 11.34
N ARG A 100 -4.74 9.83 11.69
CA ARG A 100 -4.82 10.63 12.90
C ARG A 100 -4.70 9.68 14.09
N PRO A 101 -3.83 9.98 15.08
CA PRO A 101 -3.83 9.25 16.33
C PRO A 101 -5.25 9.20 16.89
N SER A 102 -5.71 8.03 17.34
CA SER A 102 -7.01 7.94 17.99
C SER A 102 -7.00 8.79 19.27
N GLU A 103 -7.75 9.88 19.30
CA GLU A 103 -7.93 10.71 20.52
C GLU A 103 -8.72 9.97 21.62
N ARG A 104 -9.30 8.81 21.29
CA ARG A 104 -10.02 7.98 22.25
C ARG A 104 -9.05 6.92 22.81
N PRO A 105 -8.87 6.82 24.13
CA PRO A 105 -8.28 5.63 24.69
C PRO A 105 -9.15 4.43 24.28
N TRP A 106 -8.47 3.34 23.93
CA TRP A 106 -9.10 2.03 23.99
C TRP A 106 -9.49 1.86 25.46
N PHE A 107 -10.78 1.62 25.74
CA PHE A 107 -11.47 1.59 27.05
C PHE A 107 -12.18 2.89 27.46
#